data_AF-A0A846D9Z8-F1
#
_entry.id   AF-A0A846D9Z8-F1
#
_cell.length_a   1.000
_cell.length_b   1.000
_cell.length_c   1.000
_cell.angle_alpha   90.00
_cell.angle_beta   90.00
_cell.angle_gamma   90.00
#
_symmetry.space_group_name_H-M   'P 1'
#
loop_
_entity.id
_entity.type
_entity.pdbx_description
1 polymer ?
#
loop_
_entity_poly.entity_id
_entity_poly.type
_entity_poly.pdbx_seq_one_letter_code
_entity_poly.pdbx_strand_id
1 'polypeptide(L)'
;MNLPLTIKTNLKELLIGTPFEPVARSIVDLIKPPSQKILTSRKDDTYVYQIMKRILGKSSNCIDVGGNMGSVLTKICQLAPLGHHYAFEPLPRLATRLQKRLPK
;
A
#
# COMPACT_ATOMS: atom_id res chain seq x y z
N MET A 1 19.53 -13.76 13.43
CA MET A 1 18.59 -14.91 13.30
C MET A 1 17.89 -14.81 11.95
N ASN A 2 18.30 -15.59 10.95
CA ASN A 2 17.75 -15.51 9.59
C ASN A 2 16.46 -16.33 9.50
N LEU A 3 15.33 -15.67 9.71
CA LEU A 3 14.02 -16.23 9.40
C LEU A 3 13.96 -16.57 7.89
N PRO A 4 13.46 -17.76 7.48
CA PRO A 4 13.34 -18.15 6.09
C PRO A 4 12.74 -17.04 5.23
N LEU A 5 13.31 -16.80 4.05
CA LEU A 5 12.88 -15.75 3.10
C LEU A 5 11.37 -15.77 2.82
N THR A 6 10.79 -16.97 2.80
CA THR A 6 9.35 -17.20 2.63
C THR A 6 8.53 -16.60 3.77
N ILE A 7 8.98 -16.75 5.03
CA ILE A 7 8.26 -16.24 6.20
C ILE A 7 8.33 -14.71 6.28
N LYS A 8 9.50 -14.12 5.98
CA LYS A 8 9.64 -12.65 5.93
C LYS A 8 8.73 -12.03 4.88
N THR A 9 8.63 -12.67 3.72
CA THR A 9 7.79 -12.18 2.62
C THR A 9 6.31 -12.28 3.00
N ASN A 10 5.88 -13.41 3.55
CA ASN A 10 4.51 -13.61 4.04
C ASN A 10 4.12 -12.64 5.17
N LEU A 11 5.03 -12.34 6.11
CA LEU A 11 4.72 -11.44 7.21
C LEU A 11 4.58 -9.98 6.76
N LYS A 12 5.47 -9.51 5.89
CA LYS A 12 5.36 -8.19 5.25
C LYS A 12 4.05 -8.09 4.47
N GLU A 13 3.70 -9.17 3.80
CA GLU A 13 2.42 -9.37 3.13
C GLU A 13 1.21 -9.32 4.07
N LEU A 14 1.29 -9.81 5.30
CA LEU A 14 0.16 -9.72 6.23
C LEU A 14 -0.01 -8.32 6.83
N LEU A 15 1.09 -7.59 7.03
CA LEU A 15 1.07 -6.30 7.73
C LEU A 15 0.68 -5.13 6.84
N ILE A 16 1.02 -5.17 5.55
CA ILE A 16 0.76 -4.04 4.64
C ILE A 16 -0.74 -3.86 4.38
N GLY A 17 -1.20 -2.62 4.53
CA GLY A 17 -2.60 -2.21 4.45
C GLY A 17 -3.37 -2.36 5.75
N THR A 18 -2.70 -2.71 6.86
CA THR A 18 -3.34 -2.84 8.19
C THR A 18 -3.00 -1.64 9.09
N PRO A 19 -3.77 -1.40 10.16
CA PRO A 19 -3.44 -0.38 11.17
C PRO A 19 -2.07 -0.59 11.86
N PHE A 20 -1.51 -1.81 11.83
CA PHE A 20 -0.24 -2.16 12.46
C PHE A 20 0.98 -1.86 11.58
N GLU A 21 0.79 -1.57 10.29
CA GLU A 21 1.88 -1.29 9.36
C GLU A 21 2.84 -0.19 9.84
N PRO A 22 2.40 0.95 10.40
CA PRO A 22 3.30 2.01 10.86
C PRO A 22 4.24 1.52 11.97
N VAL A 23 3.71 0.78 12.95
CA VAL A 23 4.49 0.22 14.05
C VAL A 23 5.54 -0.77 13.53
N ALA A 24 5.13 -1.65 12.61
CA ALA A 24 6.06 -2.59 11.98
C ALA A 24 7.19 -1.88 11.24
N ARG A 25 6.88 -0.78 10.53
CA ARG A 25 7.89 0.04 9.85
C ARG A 25 8.86 0.70 10.83
N SER A 26 8.36 1.27 11.92
CA SER A 26 9.20 1.90 12.96
C SER A 26 10.19 0.91 13.60
N ILE A 27 9.74 -0.32 13.89
CA ILE A 27 10.63 -1.38 14.42
C ILE A 27 11.72 -1.73 13.41
N VAL A 28 11.36 -1.85 12.12
CA VAL A 28 12.32 -2.14 11.05
C VAL A 28 13.34 -1.02 10.90
N ASP A 29 12.90 0.24 10.97
CA ASP A 29 13.78 1.40 10.83
C ASP A 29 14.79 1.51 11.98
N LEU A 30 14.41 1.07 13.19
CA LEU A 30 15.33 1.03 14.35
C LEU A 30 16.48 0.04 14.13
N ILE A 31 16.18 -1.12 13.54
CA ILE A 31 17.16 -2.18 13.28
C ILE A 31 17.98 -1.86 12.02
N LYS A 32 17.33 -1.28 11.00
CA LYS A 32 17.93 -0.96 9.71
C LYS A 32 17.47 0.43 9.27
N PRO A 33 18.25 1.48 9.63
CA PRO A 33 17.91 2.85 9.28
C PRO A 33 17.67 3.00 7.77
N PRO A 34 16.57 3.67 7.35
CA PRO A 34 16.24 3.83 5.95
C PRO A 34 17.26 4.75 5.27
N SER A 35 17.56 4.45 4.00
CA SER A 35 18.37 5.37 3.18
C SER A 35 17.58 6.65 2.85
N GLN A 36 18.29 7.70 2.44
CA GLN A 36 17.67 8.95 2.01
C GLN A 36 16.62 8.73 0.91
N LYS A 37 16.88 7.81 -0.03
CA LYS A 37 15.93 7.46 -1.10
C LYS A 37 14.60 6.92 -0.54
N ILE A 38 14.66 6.05 0.48
CA ILE A 38 13.46 5.49 1.12
C ILE A 38 12.69 6.59 1.85
N LEU A 39 13.39 7.50 2.53
CA LEU A 39 12.76 8.62 3.22
C LEU A 39 12.02 9.55 2.24
N THR A 40 12.66 9.89 1.12
CA THR A 40 12.03 10.69 0.06
C THR A 40 10.78 10.00 -0.49
N SER A 41 10.85 8.71 -0.84
CA SER A 41 9.67 7.99 -1.34
C SER A 41 8.51 7.96 -0.34
N ARG A 42 8.78 7.81 0.97
CA ARG A 42 7.72 7.87 1.99
C ARG A 42 7.10 9.27 2.12
N LYS A 43 7.91 10.30 1.91
CA LYS A 43 7.44 11.69 1.90
C LYS A 43 6.53 11.93 0.69
N ASP A 44 6.91 11.42 -0.48
CA ASP A 44 6.08 11.47 -1.68
C ASP A 44 4.76 10.71 -1.48
N ASP A 45 4.79 9.50 -0.90
CA ASP A 45 3.58 8.74 -0.55
C ASP A 45 2.63 9.53 0.38
N THR A 46 3.20 10.35 1.27
CA THR A 46 2.45 11.23 2.16
C THR A 46 1.79 12.35 1.37
N TYR A 47 2.52 13.02 0.47
CA TYR A 47 1.98 14.08 -0.36
C TYR A 47 0.88 13.59 -1.29
N VAL A 48 1.07 12.45 -1.95
CA VAL A 48 0.04 11.81 -2.78
C VAL A 48 -1.23 11.62 -1.96
N TYR A 49 -1.13 11.11 -0.74
CA TYR A 49 -2.31 10.91 0.11
C TYR A 49 -3.00 12.22 0.52
N GLN A 50 -2.24 13.29 0.80
CA GLN A 50 -2.83 14.59 1.13
C GLN A 50 -3.55 15.21 -0.08
N ILE A 51 -2.98 15.06 -1.28
CA ILE A 51 -3.62 15.48 -2.53
C ILE A 51 -4.92 14.69 -2.72
N MET A 52 -4.89 13.36 -2.59
CA MET A 52 -6.07 12.51 -2.70
C MET A 52 -7.19 12.94 -1.75
N LYS A 53 -6.87 13.22 -0.47
CA LYS A 53 -7.84 13.71 0.52
C LYS A 53 -8.52 15.01 0.10
N ARG A 54 -7.81 15.88 -0.62
CA ARG A 54 -8.31 17.19 -1.02
C ARG A 54 -9.16 17.12 -2.29
N ILE A 55 -8.88 16.19 -3.19
CA ILE A 55 -9.48 16.17 -4.54
C ILE A 55 -10.52 15.06 -4.74
N LEU A 56 -10.43 13.95 -4.01
CA LEU A 56 -11.36 12.83 -4.19
C LEU A 56 -12.66 13.10 -3.44
N GLY A 57 -13.77 12.98 -4.16
CA GLY A 57 -15.11 12.87 -3.61
C GLY A 57 -15.51 11.41 -3.43
N LYS A 58 -16.62 11.16 -2.72
CA LYS A 58 -17.09 9.79 -2.41
C LYS A 58 -17.34 8.92 -3.65
N SER A 59 -17.69 9.52 -4.78
CA SER A 59 -18.00 8.85 -6.05
C SER A 59 -16.91 9.02 -7.12
N SER A 60 -15.75 9.57 -6.77
CA SER A 60 -14.64 9.70 -7.71
C SER A 60 -14.18 8.32 -8.19
N ASN A 61 -13.98 8.17 -9.50
CA ASN A 61 -13.38 6.97 -10.07
C ASN A 61 -11.87 7.13 -10.11
N CYS A 62 -11.12 6.03 -9.97
CA CYS A 62 -9.65 6.09 -9.95
C CYS A 62 -9.05 4.89 -10.68
N ILE A 63 -7.87 5.11 -11.25
CA ILE A 63 -7.04 4.06 -11.84
C ILE A 63 -5.71 4.01 -11.06
N ASP A 64 -5.36 2.84 -10.53
CA ASP A 64 -4.08 2.59 -9.86
C ASP A 64 -3.21 1.68 -10.73
N VAL A 65 -2.12 2.21 -11.29
CA VAL A 65 -1.20 1.47 -12.16
C VAL A 65 0.01 1.03 -11.36
N GLY A 66 0.27 -0.28 -11.31
CA GLY A 66 1.30 -0.86 -10.45
C GLY A 66 0.83 -1.00 -9.00
N GLY A 67 -0.42 -1.44 -8.80
CA GLY A 67 -1.09 -1.48 -7.49
C GLY A 67 -0.32 -2.25 -6.40
N ASN A 68 0.64 -3.11 -6.76
CA ASN A 68 1.60 -3.76 -5.89
C ASN A 68 0.93 -4.42 -4.67
N MET A 69 1.25 -3.98 -3.46
CA MET A 69 0.65 -4.50 -2.22
C MET A 69 -0.60 -3.74 -1.81
N GLY A 70 -1.11 -2.83 -2.64
CA GLY A 70 -2.40 -2.14 -2.54
C GLY A 70 -2.43 -0.97 -1.57
N SER A 71 -1.28 -0.38 -1.21
CA SER A 71 -1.23 0.73 -0.26
C SER A 71 -1.98 1.97 -0.75
N VAL A 72 -1.87 2.29 -2.05
CA VAL A 72 -2.59 3.41 -2.68
C VAL A 72 -4.05 3.03 -2.94
N LEU A 73 -4.30 1.87 -3.57
CA LEU A 73 -5.67 1.39 -3.80
C LEU A 73 -6.53 1.32 -2.52
N THR A 74 -5.97 0.87 -1.38
CA THR A 74 -6.71 0.90 -0.11
C THR A 74 -7.15 2.32 0.27
N LYS A 75 -6.29 3.32 0.09
CA LYS A 75 -6.62 4.73 0.37
C LYS A 75 -7.67 5.27 -0.61
N ILE A 76 -7.59 4.88 -1.88
CA ILE A 76 -8.60 5.19 -2.89
C ILE A 76 -9.96 4.70 -2.43
N CYS A 77 -10.09 3.40 -2.13
CA CYS A 77 -11.36 2.80 -1.70
C CYS A 77 -11.91 3.41 -0.40
N GLN A 78 -11.04 3.86 0.51
CA GLN A 78 -11.45 4.53 1.74
C GLN A 78 -11.99 5.95 1.49
N LEU A 79 -11.39 6.71 0.57
CA LEU A 79 -11.76 8.09 0.29
C LEU A 79 -12.92 8.21 -0.70
N ALA A 80 -13.02 7.29 -1.65
CA ALA A 80 -14.02 7.29 -2.72
C ALA A 80 -14.83 5.97 -2.77
N PRO A 81 -15.49 5.57 -1.67
CA PRO A 81 -16.09 4.23 -1.54
C PRO A 81 -17.26 3.93 -2.49
N LEU A 82 -17.81 4.95 -3.17
CA LEU A 82 -18.88 4.81 -4.16
C LEU A 82 -18.36 4.90 -5.61
N GLY A 83 -17.04 5.02 -5.79
CA GLY A 83 -16.39 5.05 -7.08
C GLY A 83 -16.19 3.66 -7.68
N HIS A 84 -16.10 3.60 -9.00
CA HIS A 84 -15.63 2.43 -9.74
C HIS A 84 -14.12 2.57 -9.95
N HIS A 85 -13.35 1.74 -9.29
CA HIS A 85 -11.89 1.79 -9.31
C HIS A 85 -11.30 0.63 -10.10
N TYR A 86 -10.26 0.93 -10.87
CA TYR A 86 -9.49 -0.09 -11.58
C TYR A 86 -8.06 -0.08 -11.07
N ALA A 87 -7.50 -1.26 -10.87
CA ALA A 87 -6.10 -1.40 -10.55
C ALA A 87 -5.44 -2.45 -11.44
N PHE A 88 -4.27 -2.11 -11.94
CA PHE A 88 -3.48 -2.94 -12.83
C PHE A 88 -2.18 -3.30 -12.13
N GLU A 89 -1.91 -4.60 -11.98
CA GLU A 89 -0.68 -5.09 -11.37
C GLU A 89 -0.10 -6.21 -12.25
N PRO A 90 1.08 -6.00 -12.85
CA PRO A 90 1.66 -6.96 -13.80
C PRO A 90 2.10 -8.27 -13.16
N LEU A 91 2.40 -8.29 -11.85
CA LEU A 91 2.81 -9.52 -11.16
C LEU A 91 1.57 -10.35 -10.76
N PRO A 92 1.35 -11.56 -11.33
CA PRO A 92 0.12 -12.32 -11.10
C PRO A 92 -0.16 -12.64 -9.63
N ARG A 93 0.91 -12.90 -8.85
CA ARG A 93 0.84 -13.15 -7.41
C ARG A 93 0.30 -11.95 -6.64
N LEU A 94 0.74 -10.74 -7.00
CA LEU A 94 0.27 -9.50 -6.37
C LEU A 94 -1.13 -9.13 -6.85
N ALA A 95 -1.44 -9.30 -8.14
CA ALA A 95 -2.79 -9.10 -8.66
C ALA A 95 -3.82 -10.00 -7.95
N THR A 96 -3.53 -11.29 -7.81
CA THR A 96 -4.37 -12.25 -7.09
C THR A 96 -4.60 -11.82 -5.64
N ARG A 97 -3.55 -11.30 -4.99
CA ARG A 97 -3.62 -10.81 -3.62
C ARG A 97 -4.49 -9.55 -3.50
N LEU A 98 -4.37 -8.60 -4.42
CA LEU A 98 -5.23 -7.40 -4.45
C LEU A 98 -6.70 -7.80 -4.58
N GLN A 99 -7.03 -8.70 -5.51
CA GLN A 99 -8.39 -9.21 -5.72
C GLN A 99 -8.99 -9.92 -4.48
N LYS A 100 -8.15 -10.55 -3.65
CA LYS A 100 -8.61 -11.21 -2.41
C LYS A 100 -8.89 -10.23 -1.28
N ARG A 101 -8.22 -9.09 -1.24
CA ARG A 101 -8.23 -8.17 -0.09
C ARG A 101 -9.12 -6.96 -0.29
N LEU A 102 -9.41 -6.59 -1.53
CA LEU A 102 -10.08 -5.34 -1.88
C LEU A 102 -11.41 -5.61 -2.60
N PRO A 103 -12.35 -4.64 -2.59
CA PRO A 103 -13.63 -4.79 -3.26
C PRO A 103 -13.45 -5.14 -4.75
N LYS A 104 -14.38 -5.94 -5.27
CA LYS A 104 -14.46 -6.26 -6.70
C LYS A 104 -15.33 -5.25 -7.44
#